data_AF-A0A3L6G809-F1
#
_entry.id   AF-A0A3L6G809-F1
#
_cell.length_a   1.000
_cell.length_b   1.000
_cell.length_c   1.000
_cell.angle_alpha   90.00
_cell.angle_beta   90.00
_cell.angle_gamma   90.00
#
_symmetry.space_group_name_H-M   'P 1'
#
loop_
_entity.id
_entity.type
_entity.pdbx_description
1 polymer ?
#
loop_
_entity_poly.entity_id
_entity_poly.type
_entity_poly.pdbx_seq_one_letter_code
_entity_poly.pdbx_strand_id
1 'polypeptide(L)'
;MEKVPVTVINITRMSDYRKDAHTSLYTIRQGKLLTPKQKADPEKFADCIHWCLPGVPDVWNQILYTRILSKSSWHSNFSPPPSQSLPLPP
;
A
#
# COMPACT_ATOMS: atom_id res chain seq x y z
N MET A 1 -6.91 32.90 7.69
CA MET A 1 -6.75 31.55 7.11
C MET A 1 -7.38 30.55 8.06
N GLU A 2 -8.29 29.72 7.57
CA GLU A 2 -8.93 28.67 8.38
C GLU A 2 -7.98 27.47 8.53
N LYS A 3 -7.95 26.84 9.69
CA LYS A 3 -7.09 25.66 9.94
C LYS A 3 -7.88 24.39 9.70
N VAL A 4 -7.47 23.60 8.71
CA VAL A 4 -8.07 22.29 8.40
C VAL A 4 -7.30 21.18 9.14
N PRO A 5 -7.97 20.28 9.89
CA PRO A 5 -7.30 19.18 10.58
C PRO A 5 -6.80 18.12 9.57
N VAL A 6 -5.51 17.79 9.64
CA VAL A 6 -4.87 16.78 8.78
C VAL A 6 -4.28 15.68 9.66
N THR A 7 -4.49 14.41 9.28
CA THR A 7 -3.89 13.26 9.97
C THR A 7 -2.91 12.55 9.03
N VAL A 8 -1.62 12.54 9.37
CA VAL A 8 -0.57 11.91 8.55
C VAL A 8 -0.57 10.38 8.73
N ILE A 9 -0.56 9.63 7.62
CA ILE A 9 -0.30 8.18 7.61
C ILE A 9 1.19 7.99 7.28
N ASN A 10 2.00 7.62 8.27
CA ASN A 10 3.43 7.39 8.06
C ASN A 10 3.67 6.00 7.49
N ILE A 11 3.79 5.91 6.17
CA ILE A 11 4.05 4.67 5.41
C ILE A 11 5.53 4.46 5.08
N THR A 12 6.42 5.39 5.40
CA THR A 12 7.80 5.41 4.86
C THR A 12 8.61 4.19 5.30
N ARG A 13 8.73 3.95 6.61
CA ARG A 13 9.58 2.86 7.12
C ARG A 13 9.06 1.48 6.72
N MET A 14 7.75 1.27 6.75
CA MET A 14 7.18 -0.02 6.34
C MET A 14 7.33 -0.27 4.83
N SER A 15 7.29 0.79 4.00
CA SER A 15 7.47 0.66 2.55
C SER A 15 8.93 0.44 2.18
N ASP A 16 9.90 1.01 2.91
CA ASP A 16 11.33 0.77 2.67
C ASP A 16 11.76 -0.70 2.86
N TYR A 17 11.06 -1.45 3.71
CA TYR A 17 11.30 -2.91 3.82
C TYR A 17 10.87 -3.69 2.57
N ARG A 18 10.08 -3.10 1.67
CA ARG A 18 9.43 -3.81 0.56
C ARG A 18 10.10 -3.57 -0.79
N LYS A 19 11.43 -3.57 -0.83
CA LYS A 19 12.21 -3.44 -2.08
C LYS A 19 11.84 -4.49 -3.16
N ASP A 20 11.26 -5.60 -2.72
CA ASP A 20 10.74 -6.70 -3.55
C ASP A 20 9.46 -6.37 -4.33
N ALA A 21 8.68 -5.37 -3.89
CA ALA A 21 7.32 -5.14 -4.39
C ALA A 21 7.21 -4.13 -5.54
N HIS A 22 8.35 -3.62 -6.04
CA HIS A 22 8.37 -2.69 -7.15
C HIS A 22 8.03 -3.35 -8.49
N THR A 23 7.54 -2.57 -9.45
CA THR A 23 7.23 -3.06 -10.81
C THR A 23 8.48 -3.50 -11.56
N SER A 24 9.65 -2.94 -11.25
CA SER A 24 10.91 -3.27 -11.91
C SER A 24 10.76 -3.18 -13.44
N LEU A 25 10.96 -4.26 -14.17
CA LEU A 25 10.86 -4.34 -15.63
C LEU A 25 9.45 -4.65 -16.13
N TYR A 26 8.50 -4.89 -15.23
CA TYR A 26 7.11 -5.25 -15.52
C TYR A 26 6.22 -4.00 -15.48
N THR A 27 6.68 -2.95 -16.16
CA THR A 27 6.03 -1.64 -16.21
C THR A 27 5.85 -1.16 -17.66
N ILE A 28 5.19 -0.02 -17.80
CA ILE A 28 5.04 0.70 -19.06
C ILE A 28 5.98 1.90 -19.13
N ARG A 29 6.57 2.16 -20.30
CA ARG A 29 7.33 3.37 -20.57
C ARG A 29 6.79 4.00 -21.84
N GLN A 30 6.40 5.28 -21.75
CA GLN A 30 5.76 6.00 -22.86
C GLN A 30 4.51 5.26 -23.41
N GLY A 31 3.71 4.67 -22.51
CA GLY A 31 2.46 3.98 -22.86
C GLY A 31 2.62 2.59 -23.47
N LYS A 32 3.84 2.03 -23.52
CA LYS A 32 4.09 0.68 -24.07
C LYS A 32 4.84 -0.19 -23.07
N LEU A 33 4.59 -1.50 -23.14
CA LEU A 33 5.37 -2.48 -22.39
C LEU A 33 6.83 -2.49 -22.86
N LEU A 34 7.74 -2.72 -21.92
CA LEU A 34 9.15 -2.88 -22.26
C LEU A 34 9.37 -4.09 -23.18
N THR A 35 10.12 -3.86 -24.25
CA THR A 35 10.58 -4.92 -25.16
C THR A 35 11.58 -5.85 -24.47
N PRO A 36 11.77 -7.09 -24.96
CA PRO A 36 12.78 -8.01 -24.39
C PRO A 36 14.17 -7.39 -24.30
N LYS A 37 14.58 -6.59 -25.30
CA LYS A 37 15.87 -5.88 -25.31
C LYS A 37 15.98 -4.84 -24.20
N GLN A 38 14.88 -4.15 -23.87
CA GLN A 38 14.86 -3.19 -22.76
C GLN A 38 14.87 -3.89 -21.41
N LYS A 39 14.15 -5.01 -21.28
CA LYS A 39 14.16 -5.82 -20.06
C LYS A 39 15.54 -6.44 -19.76
N ALA A 40 16.37 -6.62 -20.79
CA ALA A 40 17.74 -7.11 -20.63
C ALA A 40 18.70 -6.09 -19.97
N ASP A 41 18.28 -4.83 -19.79
CA ASP A 41 19.08 -3.77 -19.14
C ASP A 41 18.30 -3.15 -17.95
N PRO A 42 18.27 -3.83 -16.79
CA PRO A 42 17.49 -3.38 -15.65
C PRO A 42 18.00 -2.05 -15.07
N GLU A 43 19.31 -1.78 -15.12
CA GLU A 43 19.88 -0.53 -14.58
C GLU A 43 19.27 0.71 -15.25
N LYS A 44 18.91 0.60 -16.53
CA LYS A 44 18.33 1.70 -17.32
C LYS A 44 16.81 1.70 -17.37
N PHE A 45 16.19 0.53 -17.21
CA PHE A 45 14.75 0.35 -17.49
C PHE A 45 13.92 -0.13 -16.31
N ALA A 46 14.52 -0.54 -15.19
CA ALA A 46 13.76 -0.91 -14.00
C ALA A 46 13.14 0.31 -13.34
N ASP A 47 11.88 0.19 -12.98
CA ASP A 47 11.14 1.15 -12.17
C ASP A 47 11.15 0.72 -10.70
N CYS A 48 11.95 1.44 -9.91
CA CYS A 48 12.12 1.21 -8.47
C CYS A 48 11.30 2.20 -7.64
N ILE A 49 10.27 2.83 -8.22
CA ILE A 49 9.42 3.83 -7.56
C ILE A 49 7.99 3.31 -7.46
N HIS A 50 7.46 2.76 -8.55
CA HIS A 50 6.10 2.23 -8.60
C HIS A 50 6.01 0.81 -8.04
N TRP A 51 4.81 0.44 -7.60
CA TRP A 51 4.52 -0.83 -6.95
C TRP A 51 3.65 -1.71 -7.84
N CYS A 52 3.89 -3.02 -7.81
CA CYS A 52 2.94 -3.97 -8.36
C CYS A 52 1.61 -3.92 -7.60
N LEU A 53 0.52 -4.27 -8.29
CA LEU A 53 -0.79 -4.53 -7.69
C LEU A 53 -1.23 -5.96 -8.02
N PRO A 54 -1.69 -6.76 -7.03
CA PRO A 54 -1.78 -6.42 -5.61
C PRO A 54 -0.39 -6.22 -4.95
N GLY A 55 -0.29 -5.37 -3.92
CA GLY A 55 1.00 -5.01 -3.33
C GLY A 55 0.97 -3.99 -2.19
N VAL A 56 2.09 -3.26 -2.02
CA VAL A 56 2.30 -2.31 -0.91
C VAL A 56 1.21 -1.23 -0.80
N PRO A 57 0.69 -0.64 -1.90
CA PRO A 57 -0.41 0.32 -1.81
C PRO A 57 -1.69 -0.24 -1.19
N ASP A 58 -1.94 -1.55 -1.26
CA ASP A 58 -3.12 -2.16 -0.63
C ASP A 58 -3.04 -2.06 0.89
N VAL A 59 -1.84 -2.21 1.46
CA VAL A 59 -1.61 -2.05 2.90
C VAL A 59 -1.78 -0.59 3.32
N TRP A 60 -1.37 0.37 2.49
CA TRP A 60 -1.64 1.79 2.75
C TRP A 60 -3.15 2.05 2.80
N ASN A 61 -3.90 1.45 1.88
CA ASN A 61 -5.36 1.54 1.83
C ASN A 61 -6.03 0.87 3.03
N GLN A 62 -5.49 -0.25 3.54
CA GLN A 62 -5.97 -0.87 4.78
C GLN A 62 -5.82 0.08 5.98
N ILE A 63 -4.66 0.74 6.13
CA ILE A 63 -4.44 1.71 7.23
C ILE A 63 -5.39 2.91 7.09
N LEU A 64 -5.59 3.42 5.87
CA LEU A 64 -6.54 4.49 5.60
C LEU A 64 -7.97 4.07 5.96
N TYR A 65 -8.39 2.88 5.52
CA TYR A 65 -9.71 2.32 5.78
C TYR A 65 -9.97 2.16 7.29
N THR A 66 -9.01 1.61 8.04
CA THR A 66 -9.10 1.54 9.51
C THR A 66 -9.30 2.92 10.13
N ARG A 67 -8.59 3.95 9.64
CA ARG A 67 -8.74 5.31 10.15
C ARG A 67 -10.12 5.90 9.86
N ILE A 68 -10.66 5.69 8.67
CA ILE A 68 -12.01 6.13 8.30
C ILE A 68 -13.04 5.47 9.23
N LEU A 69 -12.97 4.16 9.41
CA LEU A 69 -13.89 3.41 10.28
C LEU A 69 -13.74 3.77 11.77
N SER A 70 -12.54 4.11 12.22
CA SER A 70 -12.32 4.55 13.61
C SER A 70 -12.83 5.96 13.90
N LYS A 71 -12.98 6.82 12.87
CA LYS A 71 -13.49 8.20 12.99
C LYS A 71 -15.00 8.30 12.88
N SER A 72 -15.65 7.36 12.17
CA SER A 72 -17.09 7.17 12.32
C SER A 72 -17.35 6.78 13.76
N SER A 73 -17.94 7.69 14.52
CA SER A 73 -18.34 7.48 15.90
C SER A 73 -19.12 6.18 16.04
N TRP A 74 -18.46 5.14 16.54
CA TRP A 74 -19.12 4.16 17.40
C TRP A 74 -19.36 4.81 18.77
N HIS A 75 -20.08 5.93 18.76
CA HIS A 75 -20.82 6.51 19.87
C HIS A 75 -22.21 6.68 19.25
N SER A 76 -23.13 5.71 19.33
CA SER A 76 -23.61 5.01 20.52
C SER A 76 -24.21 3.64 20.14
N ASN A 77 -24.07 2.64 21.03
CA ASN A 77 -24.79 1.34 21.06
C ASN A 77 -24.26 0.11 20.30
N PHE A 78 -22.96 -0.13 20.23
CA PHE A 78 -22.53 -1.52 20.01
C PHE A 78 -21.34 -1.90 20.89
N SER A 79 -21.58 -2.91 21.72
CA SER A 79 -20.57 -3.66 22.46
C SER A 79 -19.46 -4.15 21.51
N PRO A 80 -18.19 -4.24 21.98
CA PRO A 80 -17.11 -4.73 21.14
C PRO A 80 -17.45 -6.12 20.58
N PRO A 81 -17.14 -6.42 19.30
CA PRO A 81 -17.24 -7.78 18.81
C PRO A 81 -16.28 -8.67 19.61
N PRO A 82 -16.68 -9.89 19.99
CA PRO A 82 -15.81 -10.79 20.72
C PRO A 82 -14.54 -11.03 19.89
N SER A 83 -13.39 -11.03 20.58
CA SER A 83 -12.10 -11.36 20.02
C SER A 83 -12.21 -12.67 19.24
N GLN A 84 -12.23 -12.60 17.91
CA GLN A 84 -12.08 -13.80 17.09
C GLN A 84 -10.61 -14.21 17.20
N SER A 85 -10.34 -15.15 18.10
CA SER A 85 -9.13 -15.95 18.06
C SER A 85 -9.10 -16.69 16.72
N LEU A 86 -8.31 -16.19 15.78
CA LEU A 86 -7.94 -16.97 14.60
C LEU A 86 -7.25 -18.25 15.08
N PRO A 87 -7.68 -19.45 14.65
CA PRO A 87 -6.99 -20.67 15.00
C PRO A 87 -5.57 -20.62 14.40
N LEU A 88 -4.58 -20.96 15.23
CA LEU A 88 -3.21 -21.14 14.78
C LEU A 88 -3.18 -22.25 13.70
N PRO A 89 -2.45 -22.06 12.59
CA PRO A 89 -2.25 -23.11 11.60
C PRO A 89 -1.45 -24.28 12.21
N PRO A 90 -1.57 -25.50 11.65
CA PRO A 90 -0.93 -26.71 12.16
C PRO A 90 0.60 -26.64 12.17
#